data_AF-A0A645EVD9-F1
#
_entry.id   AF-A0A645EVD9-F1
#
_cell.length_a   1.000
_cell.length_b   1.000
_cell.length_c   1.000
_cell.angle_alpha   90.00
_cell.angle_beta   90.00
_cell.angle_gamma   90.00
#
_symmetry.space_group_name_H-M   'P 1'
#
loop_
_entity.id
_entity.type
_entity.pdbx_description
1 polymer ?
#
loop_
_entity_poly.entity_id
_entity_poly.type
_entity_poly.pdbx_seq_one_letter_code
_entity_poly.pdbx_strand_id
1 'polypeptide(L)'
;MDSALPASACILCSGNRTIDAVISLRIMEARRYDIRFDTQLYLPNEIPLKDVTFASLVGNLLDNAIEVCKKLQKTPHNGLIYLLRD
;
A
#
# COMPACT_ATOMS: atom_id res chain seq x y z
N MET A 1 25.39 -4.97 -14.79
CA MET A 1 24.93 -4.10 -13.69
C MET A 1 23.90 -4.92 -12.93
N ASP A 2 24.38 -5.85 -12.11
CA ASP A 2 23.54 -6.74 -11.30
C ASP A 2 23.51 -6.20 -9.88
N SER A 3 22.78 -5.12 -9.66
CA SER A 3 22.35 -4.79 -8.30
C SER A 3 21.11 -5.63 -8.02
N ALA A 4 21.34 -6.89 -7.64
CA ALA A 4 20.29 -7.77 -7.16
C ALA A 4 19.54 -7.03 -6.05
N LEU A 5 18.26 -6.75 -6.29
CA LEU A 5 17.37 -6.19 -5.28
C LEU A 5 17.40 -7.12 -4.07
N PRO A 6 17.36 -6.59 -2.83
CA PRO A 6 17.46 -7.41 -1.63
C PRO A 6 16.40 -8.52 -1.67
N ALA A 7 16.69 -9.70 -1.11
CA ALA A 7 15.78 -10.85 -1.14
C ALA A 7 14.37 -10.57 -0.55
N SER A 8 14.19 -9.44 0.14
CA SER A 8 12.93 -8.93 0.67
C SER A 8 12.18 -7.96 -0.26
N ALA A 9 12.76 -7.58 -1.40
CA ALA A 9 12.11 -6.71 -2.39
C ALA A 9 10.92 -7.44 -3.02
N CYS A 10 9.73 -6.89 -2.80
CA CYS A 10 8.54 -7.34 -3.50
C CYS A 10 8.25 -6.35 -4.62
N ILE A 11 8.33 -6.83 -5.86
CA ILE A 11 8.03 -6.04 -7.04
C ILE A 11 6.73 -6.57 -7.62
N LEU A 12 5.77 -5.67 -7.77
CA LEU A 12 4.58 -5.87 -8.58
C LEU A 12 4.94 -5.64 -10.05
N CYS A 13 4.46 -6.52 -10.92
CA CYS A 13 4.63 -6.40 -12.38
C CYS A 13 3.26 -6.51 -13.05
N SER A 14 2.59 -5.38 -13.22
CA SER A 14 1.26 -5.24 -13.85
C SER A 14 1.32 -4.74 -15.29
N GLY A 15 2.51 -4.35 -15.77
CA GLY A 15 2.71 -3.77 -17.10
C GLY A 15 2.55 -2.25 -17.13
N ASN A 16 2.06 -1.64 -16.05
CA ASN A 16 2.07 -0.20 -15.87
C ASN A 16 3.12 0.19 -14.82
N ARG A 17 4.22 0.82 -15.27
CA ARG A 17 5.36 1.17 -14.41
C ARG A 17 4.99 2.07 -13.24
N THR A 18 4.05 2.99 -13.42
CA THR A 18 3.60 3.91 -12.36
C THR A 18 2.88 3.14 -11.26
N ILE A 19 1.96 2.25 -11.65
CA ILE A 19 1.26 1.35 -10.71
C ILE A 19 2.24 0.44 -9.99
N ASP A 20 3.15 -0.18 -10.76
CA ASP A 20 4.16 -1.10 -10.26
C ASP A 20 5.02 -0.42 -9.20
N ALA A 21 5.53 0.78 -9.47
CA ALA A 21 6.34 1.53 -8.52
C ALA A 21 5.55 1.91 -7.25
N VAL A 22 4.34 2.47 -7.42
CA VAL A 22 3.53 2.95 -6.29
C VAL A 22 3.13 1.81 -5.38
N ILE A 23 2.61 0.71 -5.92
CA ILE A 23 2.12 -0.41 -5.12
C ILE A 23 3.29 -1.19 -4.52
N SER A 24 4.37 -1.44 -5.28
CA SER A 24 5.55 -2.15 -4.76
C SER A 24 6.14 -1.43 -3.54
N LEU A 25 6.25 -0.10 -3.61
CA LEU A 25 6.73 0.70 -2.49
C LEU A 25 5.88 0.47 -1.23
N ARG A 26 4.55 0.40 -1.37
CA ARG A 26 3.65 0.20 -0.22
C ARG A 26 3.56 -1.23 0.27
N ILE A 27 3.76 -2.22 -0.60
CA ILE A 27 3.98 -3.60 -0.17
C ILE A 27 5.24 -3.68 0.71
N MET A 28 6.34 -3.06 0.26
CA MET A 28 7.59 -3.04 1.02
C MET A 28 7.45 -2.31 2.35
N GLU A 29 6.75 -1.19 2.38
CA GLU A 29 6.46 -0.46 3.62
C GLU A 29 5.58 -1.28 4.55
N ALA A 30 4.46 -1.84 4.10
CA ALA A 30 3.59 -2.67 4.92
C ALA A 30 4.36 -3.84 5.56
N ARG A 31 5.20 -4.53 4.78
CA ARG A 31 6.06 -5.62 5.27
C ARG A 31 7.02 -5.20 6.37
N ARG A 32 7.59 -3.98 6.32
CA ARG A 32 8.48 -3.46 7.38
C ARG A 32 7.80 -3.34 8.74
N TYR A 33 6.47 -3.28 8.76
CA TYR A 33 5.66 -3.19 9.96
C TYR A 33 4.83 -4.46 10.19
N ASP A 34 5.19 -5.58 9.56
CA ASP A 34 4.48 -6.86 9.67
C ASP A 34 2.97 -6.75 9.36
N ILE A 35 2.62 -5.84 8.45
CA ILE A 35 1.25 -5.67 7.96
C ILE A 35 1.08 -6.58 6.75
N ARG A 36 0.12 -7.51 6.85
CA ARG A 36 -0.28 -8.34 5.71
C ARG A 36 -0.85 -7.45 4.60
N PHE A 37 -0.31 -7.59 3.40
CA PHE A 37 -0.71 -6.83 2.23
C PHE A 37 -0.94 -7.79 1.06
N ASP A 38 -2.21 -8.01 0.70
CA ASP A 38 -2.60 -8.78 -0.48
C ASP A 38 -2.99 -7.84 -1.62
N THR A 39 -2.76 -8.24 -2.86
CA THR A 39 -3.00 -7.36 -4.03
C THR A 39 -3.64 -8.11 -5.17
N GLN A 40 -4.66 -7.50 -5.77
CA GLN A 40 -5.31 -7.96 -6.98
C GLN A 40 -5.60 -6.74 -7.85
N LEU A 41 -5.21 -6.80 -9.13
CA LEU A 41 -5.28 -5.65 -10.03
C LEU A 41 -6.01 -6.01 -11.31
N TYR A 42 -6.90 -5.10 -11.71
CA TYR A 42 -7.56 -5.09 -13.00
C TYR A 42 -7.30 -3.74 -13.63
N LEU A 43 -6.47 -3.72 -14.66
CA LEU A 43 -6.09 -2.48 -15.33
C LEU A 43 -6.77 -2.41 -16.69
N PRO A 44 -7.41 -1.28 -17.03
CA PRO A 44 -7.84 -1.04 -18.39
C PRO A 44 -6.61 -0.87 -19.31
N ASN A 45 -6.80 -1.05 -20.62
CA ASN A 45 -5.74 -0.82 -21.62
C ASN A 45 -5.20 0.62 -21.53
N GLU A 46 -6.07 1.57 -21.23
CA GLU A 46 -5.72 2.98 -21.02
C GLU A 46 -6.30 3.45 -19.69
N ILE A 47 -5.45 4.02 -18.84
CA ILE A 47 -5.85 4.60 -17.57
C ILE A 47 -6.15 6.08 -17.83
N PRO A 48 -7.38 6.57 -17.57
CA PRO A 48 -7.77 7.95 -17.85
C PRO A 48 -7.25 8.95 -16.80
N LEU A 49 -6.09 8.67 -16.21
CA LEU A 49 -5.43 9.50 -15.21
C LEU A 49 -3.96 9.66 -15.59
N LYS A 50 -3.44 10.87 -15.40
CA LYS A 50 -2.00 11.13 -15.51
C LYS A 50 -1.26 10.37 -14.42
N ASP A 51 -0.03 9.95 -14.70
CA ASP A 51 0.81 9.18 -13.77
C ASP A 51 0.88 9.82 -12.37
N VAL A 52 1.13 11.12 -12.30
CA VAL A 52 1.22 11.86 -11.03
C VAL A 52 -0.11 11.80 -10.27
N THR A 53 -1.23 12.02 -10.95
CA THR A 53 -2.56 11.97 -10.32
C THR A 53 -2.89 10.57 -9.82
N PHE A 54 -2.60 9.55 -10.63
CA PHE A 54 -2.80 8.16 -10.24
C PHE A 54 -1.93 7.79 -9.02
N ALA A 55 -0.64 8.13 -9.06
CA ALA A 55 0.31 7.87 -8.00
C ALA A 55 -0.08 8.56 -6.69
N SER A 56 -0.48 9.84 -6.75
CA SER A 56 -0.97 10.57 -5.59
C SER A 56 -2.23 9.94 -5.01
N LEU A 57 -3.21 9.59 -5.86
CA LEU A 57 -4.46 8.99 -5.41
C LEU A 57 -4.21 7.65 -4.71
N VAL A 58 -3.57 6.70 -5.40
CA VAL A 58 -3.35 5.35 -4.86
C VAL A 58 -2.37 5.39 -3.69
N GLY A 59 -1.31 6.17 -3.78
CA GLY A 59 -0.33 6.34 -2.71
C GLY A 59 -0.99 6.81 -1.42
N ASN A 60 -1.78 7.88 -1.47
CA ASN A 60 -2.45 8.42 -0.29
C ASN A 60 -3.44 7.42 0.33
N LEU A 61 -4.18 6.68 -0.50
CA LEU A 61 -5.12 5.67 0.00
C LEU A 61 -4.39 4.53 0.72
N LEU A 62 -3.28 4.05 0.16
CA LEU A 62 -2.46 3.00 0.78
C LEU A 62 -1.74 3.50 2.03
N ASP A 63 -1.23 4.73 2.02
CA ASP A 63 -0.59 5.36 3.18
C ASP A 63 -1.57 5.48 4.35
N ASN A 64 -2.78 5.93 4.09
CA ASN A 64 -3.84 6.01 5.10
C ASN A 64 -4.14 4.64 5.71
N ALA A 65 -4.25 3.59 4.87
CA ALA A 65 -4.50 2.23 5.35
C ALA A 65 -3.33 1.70 6.21
N ILE A 66 -2.10 1.86 5.73
CA ILE A 66 -0.89 1.44 6.44
C ILE A 66 -0.74 2.20 7.76
N GLU A 67 -1.00 3.50 7.79
CA GLU A 67 -0.93 4.32 9.00
C GLU A 67 -1.90 3.83 10.07
N VAL A 68 -3.15 3.54 9.69
CA VAL A 68 -4.15 3.00 10.62
C VAL A 68 -3.72 1.62 11.14
N CYS A 69 -3.27 0.72 10.26
CA CYS A 69 -2.77 -0.59 10.68
C CYS A 69 -1.61 -0.48 11.68
N LYS A 70 -0.66 0.44 11.47
CA LYS A 70 0.44 0.73 12.41
C LYS A 70 -0.08 1.21 13.77
N LYS A 71 -1.13 2.04 13.79
CA LYS A 71 -1.74 2.53 15.03
C LYS A 71 -2.40 1.38 15.80
N LEU A 72 -3.15 0.53 15.10
CA LEU A 72 -3.85 -0.63 15.70
C LEU A 72 -2.88 -1.63 16.33
N GLN A 73 -1.72 -1.90 15.72
CA GLN A 73 -0.69 -2.76 16.31
C GLN A 73 -0.09 -2.21 17.61
N LYS A 74 -0.02 -0.88 17.75
CA LYS A 74 0.56 -0.21 18.93
C LYS A 74 -0.42 -0.10 20.10
N THR A 75 -1.72 -0.19 19.83
CA THR A 75 -2.77 -0.13 20.85
C THR A 75 -3.32 -1.53 21.10
N PRO A 76 -2.90 -2.24 22.17
CA PRO A 76 -3.62 -3.43 22.58
C PRO A 76 -5.07 -3.06 22.85
N HIS A 77 -6.01 -3.80 22.26
CA HIS A 77 -7.45 -3.54 22.33
C HIS A 77 -7.94 -3.41 23.78
N ASN A 78 -7.95 -2.17 24.29
CA ASN A 78 -8.65 -1.77 25.50
C ASN A 78 -9.58 -0.57 25.27
N GLY A 79 -9.89 -0.26 24.02
CA GLY A 79 -10.87 0.75 23.65
C GLY A 79 -12.13 0.08 23.15
N LEU A 80 -13.13 -0.08 24.02
CA LEU A 80 -14.51 -0.21 23.60
C LEU A 80 -14.80 0.84 22.52
N ILE A 81 -15.25 0.37 21.36
CA ILE A 81 -16.49 0.83 20.73
C ILE A 81 -16.79 2.32 21.05
N TYR A 82 -16.26 3.23 20.24
CA TYR A 82 -16.74 4.62 20.11
C TYR A 82 -18.13 4.68 19.43
N LEU A 83 -19.00 3.68 19.68
CA LEU A 83 -20.38 3.67 19.24
C LEU A 83 -21.25 3.63 20.50
N LEU A 84 -22.19 4.57 20.62
CA LEU A 84 -23.16 4.76 21.71
C LEU A 84 -22.69 5.64 22.88
N ARG A 85 -22.29 6.88 22.58
CA ARG A 85 -22.64 7.99 23.47
C ARG A 85 -22.81 9.28 22.67
N ASP A 86 -23.98 9.41 22.08
CA ASP A 86 -24.80 10.62 22.04
C ASP A 86 -26.26 10.19 21.88
#